data_AF-A0A2J7PCM1-F1
#
_entry.id   AF-A0A2J7PCM1-F1
#
_cell.length_a   1.000
_cell.length_b   1.000
_cell.length_c   1.000
_cell.angle_alpha   90.00
_cell.angle_beta   90.00
_cell.angle_gamma   90.00
#
_symmetry.space_group_name_H-M   'P 1'
#
loop_
_entity.id
_entity.type
_entity.pdbx_description
1 polymer ?
#
loop_
_entity_poly.entity_id
_entity_poly.type
_entity_poly.pdbx_seq_one_letter_code
_entity_poly.pdbx_strand_id
1 'polypeptide(L)'
;MWAVLCRLRRMKVECELKAKCCALEVADSEHTVSVYQKLLAGQKQHITTLQDEIHKTREQLLELQHNTELQLVMKQGRVEINTTGLISDFDDAILITCKQIESVNEMIKKAGNQKLAAMHRANNFHQGILIKEWEHKMLRMEIEALQDHLHNLQSIKVTRDIQLFLNRQAEDTEDKTILSLKQELDLLKQSHEKTIQEIQKQLDDLDKKISTQKKENQRLDNKVTDLNIDINEQQLLRDFEFESRQTEAAKQRMTSIVRRSKLAAIIQKQHSEILVLQMELELLRLKTYPTLIT
;
A
#
# COMPACT_ATOMS: atom_id res chain seq x y z
N MET A 1 -40.33 109.06 -13.75
CA MET A 1 -39.99 107.98 -14.70
C MET A 1 -38.48 107.64 -14.69
N TRP A 2 -37.58 108.62 -14.84
CA TRP A 2 -36.11 108.41 -14.88
C TRP A 2 -35.51 107.73 -13.63
N ALA A 3 -35.89 108.15 -12.42
CA ALA A 3 -35.36 107.59 -11.17
C ALA A 3 -35.62 106.07 -11.02
N VAL A 4 -36.77 105.59 -11.51
CA VAL A 4 -37.13 104.16 -11.48
C VAL A 4 -36.23 103.38 -12.46
N LEU A 5 -35.96 103.93 -13.64
CA LEU A 5 -35.07 103.31 -14.63
C LEU A 5 -33.62 103.21 -14.12
N CYS A 6 -33.11 104.26 -13.46
CA CYS A 6 -31.80 104.22 -12.81
C CYS A 6 -31.73 103.20 -11.65
N ARG A 7 -32.83 102.99 -10.91
CA ARG A 7 -32.91 101.95 -9.86
C ARG A 7 -32.89 100.55 -10.45
N LEU A 8 -33.70 100.29 -11.48
CA LEU A 8 -33.74 99.00 -12.16
C LEU A 8 -32.38 98.66 -12.81
N ARG A 9 -31.70 99.65 -13.42
CA ARG A 9 -30.34 99.46 -13.95
C ARG A 9 -29.34 99.08 -12.87
N ARG A 10 -29.36 99.73 -11.71
CA ARG A 10 -28.49 99.39 -10.57
C ARG A 10 -28.76 97.97 -10.07
N MET A 11 -30.03 97.60 -9.93
CA MET A 11 -30.42 96.26 -9.50
C MET A 11 -30.00 95.20 -10.52
N LYS A 12 -30.14 95.46 -11.83
CA LYS A 12 -29.62 94.57 -12.89
C LYS A 12 -28.12 94.36 -12.76
N VAL A 13 -27.34 95.43 -12.61
CA VAL A 13 -25.87 95.36 -12.45
C VAL A 13 -25.51 94.58 -11.18
N GLU A 14 -26.21 94.80 -10.06
CA GLU A 14 -25.97 94.05 -8.83
C GLU A 14 -26.27 92.55 -9.00
N CYS A 15 -27.38 92.20 -9.66
CA CYS A 15 -27.71 90.81 -9.97
C CYS A 15 -26.67 90.17 -10.91
N GLU A 16 -26.19 90.89 -11.93
CA GLU A 16 -25.13 90.42 -12.83
C GLU A 16 -23.80 90.20 -12.09
N LEU A 17 -23.45 91.09 -11.17
CA LEU A 17 -22.25 90.93 -10.33
C LEU A 17 -22.39 89.72 -9.39
N LYS A 18 -23.54 89.56 -8.73
CA LYS A 18 -23.81 88.38 -7.89
C LYS A 18 -23.74 87.07 -8.70
N ALA A 19 -24.34 87.04 -9.89
CA ALA A 19 -24.28 85.88 -10.77
C ALA A 19 -22.84 85.55 -11.18
N LYS A 20 -22.01 86.58 -11.46
CA LYS A 20 -20.58 86.40 -11.75
C LYS A 20 -19.79 85.87 -10.55
N CYS A 21 -20.03 86.40 -9.34
CA CYS A 21 -19.39 85.89 -8.14
C CYS A 21 -19.74 84.43 -7.89
N CYS A 22 -21.03 84.07 -7.95
CA CYS A 22 -21.45 82.68 -7.80
C CYS A 22 -20.87 81.77 -8.90
N ALA A 23 -20.75 82.25 -10.14
CA ALA A 23 -20.13 81.48 -11.22
C ALA A 23 -18.63 81.22 -10.95
N LEU A 24 -17.90 82.20 -10.40
CA LEU A 24 -16.51 82.04 -10.00
C LEU A 24 -16.36 81.05 -8.82
N GLU A 25 -17.22 81.15 -7.80
CA GLU A 25 -17.21 80.23 -6.65
C GLU A 25 -17.50 78.78 -7.07
N VAL A 26 -18.43 78.57 -8.02
CA VAL A 26 -18.72 77.25 -8.59
C VAL A 26 -17.53 76.74 -9.40
N ALA A 27 -16.90 77.59 -10.22
CA ALA A 27 -15.72 77.19 -11.00
C ALA A 27 -14.53 76.79 -10.11
N ASP A 28 -14.28 77.53 -9.03
CA ASP A 28 -13.25 77.18 -8.05
C ASP A 28 -13.58 75.86 -7.35
N SER A 29 -14.84 75.66 -6.96
CA SER A 29 -15.31 74.41 -6.36
C SER A 29 -15.17 73.22 -7.32
N GLU A 30 -15.55 73.37 -8.60
CA GLU A 30 -15.37 72.35 -9.62
C GLU A 30 -13.90 72.02 -9.87
N HIS A 31 -13.04 73.05 -9.87
CA HIS A 31 -11.59 72.85 -10.00
C HIS A 31 -11.04 72.04 -8.83
N THR A 32 -11.39 72.38 -7.59
CA THR A 32 -10.92 71.64 -6.40
C THR A 32 -11.41 70.19 -6.43
N VAL A 33 -12.67 69.94 -6.80
CA VAL A 33 -13.22 68.59 -6.96
C VAL A 33 -12.46 67.81 -8.04
N SER A 34 -12.15 68.42 -9.18
CA SER A 34 -11.38 67.77 -10.25
C SER A 34 -9.98 67.37 -9.79
N VAL A 35 -9.30 68.22 -9.02
CA VAL A 35 -7.97 67.91 -8.44
C VAL A 35 -8.06 66.73 -7.49
N TYR A 36 -9.03 66.73 -6.57
CA TYR A 36 -9.21 65.61 -5.63
C TYR A 36 -9.62 64.31 -6.31
N GLN A 37 -10.42 64.37 -7.38
CA GLN A 37 -10.77 63.19 -8.18
C GLN A 37 -9.54 62.56 -8.83
N LYS A 38 -8.63 63.37 -9.40
CA LYS A 38 -7.38 62.88 -9.97
C LYS A 38 -6.48 62.26 -8.90
N LEU A 39 -6.38 62.88 -7.73
CA LEU A 39 -5.61 62.35 -6.61
C LEU A 39 -6.18 61.01 -6.13
N LEU A 40 -7.51 60.90 -5.98
CA LEU A 40 -8.20 59.67 -5.63
C LEU A 40 -7.97 58.55 -6.66
N ALA A 41 -8.01 58.88 -7.95
CA ALA A 41 -7.73 57.92 -9.00
C ALA A 41 -6.29 57.39 -8.91
N GLY A 42 -5.31 58.29 -8.70
CA GLY A 42 -3.91 57.90 -8.49
C GLY A 42 -3.71 57.03 -7.25
N GLN A 43 -4.35 57.37 -6.13
CA GLN A 43 -4.28 56.57 -4.91
C GLN A 43 -4.93 55.19 -5.08
N LYS A 44 -6.07 55.10 -5.78
CA LYS A 44 -6.70 53.81 -6.11
C LYS A 44 -5.78 52.94 -6.98
N GLN A 45 -5.15 53.53 -7.99
CA GLN A 45 -4.19 52.81 -8.81
C GLN A 45 -2.98 52.32 -7.99
N HIS A 46 -2.50 53.13 -7.05
CA HIS A 46 -1.41 52.74 -6.16
C HIS A 46 -1.81 51.60 -5.22
N ILE A 47 -3.04 51.61 -4.70
CA ILE A 47 -3.58 50.51 -3.90
C ILE A 47 -3.63 49.23 -4.74
N THR A 48 -4.10 49.29 -5.98
CA THR A 48 -4.14 48.09 -6.85
C THR A 48 -2.74 47.55 -7.15
N THR A 49 -1.75 48.41 -7.42
CA THR A 49 -0.38 47.95 -7.65
C THR A 49 0.22 47.28 -6.42
N LEU A 50 -0.02 47.84 -5.22
CA LEU A 50 0.43 47.23 -3.96
C LEU A 50 -0.26 45.89 -3.70
N GLN A 51 -1.54 45.75 -4.05
CA GLN A 51 -2.26 44.48 -3.94
C GLN A 51 -1.67 43.41 -4.85
N ASP A 52 -1.33 43.77 -6.10
CA ASP A 52 -0.68 42.86 -7.05
C ASP A 52 0.72 42.44 -6.57
N GLU A 53 1.50 43.37 -6.02
CA GLU A 53 2.81 43.08 -5.42
C GLU A 53 2.71 42.12 -4.23
N ILE A 54 1.71 42.32 -3.35
CA ILE A 54 1.43 41.41 -2.24
C ILE A 54 1.07 40.02 -2.77
N HIS A 55 0.25 39.93 -3.82
CA HIS A 55 -0.15 38.65 -4.39
C HIS A 55 1.05 37.90 -4.97
N LYS A 56 1.87 38.57 -5.78
CA LYS A 56 3.10 38.02 -6.35
C LYS A 56 4.08 37.54 -5.27
N THR A 57 4.27 38.34 -4.22
CA THR A 57 5.15 37.98 -3.11
C THR A 57 4.64 36.74 -2.36
N ARG A 58 3.32 36.61 -2.20
CA ARG A 58 2.71 35.40 -1.60
C ARG A 58 2.90 34.17 -2.47
N GLU A 59 2.75 34.28 -3.79
CA GLU A 59 3.01 33.17 -4.70
C GLU A 59 4.46 32.70 -4.62
N GLN A 60 5.42 33.63 -4.65
CA GLN A 60 6.84 33.30 -4.50
C GLN A 60 7.14 32.62 -3.16
N LEU A 61 6.50 33.07 -2.07
CA LEU A 61 6.66 32.44 -0.77
C LEU A 61 6.08 31.01 -0.76
N LEU A 62 4.93 30.80 -1.39
CA LEU A 62 4.35 29.47 -1.54
C LEU A 62 5.26 28.56 -2.36
N GLU A 63 5.79 29.02 -3.49
CA GLU A 63 6.74 28.25 -4.30
C GLU A 63 7.97 27.85 -3.49
N LEU A 64 8.57 28.78 -2.74
CA LEU A 64 9.72 28.48 -1.89
C LEU A 64 9.38 27.49 -0.77
N GLN A 65 8.18 27.60 -0.18
CA GLN A 65 7.73 26.68 0.86
C GLN A 65 7.51 25.26 0.33
N HIS A 66 6.99 25.12 -0.89
CA HIS A 66 6.72 23.81 -1.50
C HIS A 66 7.96 23.21 -2.16
N ASN A 67 8.84 24.03 -2.73
CA ASN A 67 10.10 23.61 -3.36
C ASN A 67 11.22 23.52 -2.33
N THR A 68 11.03 22.67 -1.32
CA THR A 68 12.05 22.38 -0.32
C THR A 68 12.80 21.11 -0.71
N GLU A 69 14.12 21.22 -0.83
CA GLU A 69 15.00 20.06 -1.01
C GLU A 69 15.08 19.24 0.28
N LEU A 70 14.74 17.95 0.20
CA LEU A 70 14.76 17.03 1.33
C LEU A 70 15.82 15.95 1.09
N GLN A 71 16.80 15.86 2.00
CA GLN A 71 17.78 14.79 1.98
C GLN A 71 17.23 13.55 2.68
N LEU A 72 17.04 12.46 1.92
CA LEU A 72 16.60 11.17 2.43
C LEU A 72 17.77 10.18 2.46
N VAL A 73 18.02 9.59 3.63
CA VAL A 73 19.05 8.54 3.78
C VAL A 73 18.38 7.19 3.68
N MET A 74 18.66 6.45 2.61
CA MET A 74 18.11 5.12 2.35
C MET A 74 19.22 4.06 2.31
N LYS A 75 18.87 2.81 2.62
CA LYS A 75 19.79 1.67 2.48
C LYS A 75 19.99 1.34 0.99
N GLN A 76 21.20 0.90 0.64
CA GLN A 76 21.51 0.36 -0.70
C GLN A 76 20.53 -0.76 -1.08
N GLY A 77 20.06 -0.77 -2.32
CA GLY A 77 19.04 -1.70 -2.83
C GLY A 77 17.59 -1.19 -2.74
N ARG A 78 17.35 0.00 -2.15
CA ARG A 78 16.06 0.72 -2.28
C ARG A 78 16.08 1.82 -3.34
N VAL A 79 17.25 2.07 -3.92
CA VAL A 79 17.45 2.97 -5.05
C VAL A 79 17.75 2.07 -6.24
N GLU A 80 16.87 2.09 -7.23
CA GLU A 80 16.99 1.24 -8.43
C GLU A 80 17.82 1.90 -9.55
N ILE A 81 18.15 3.18 -9.38
CA ILE A 81 18.93 3.96 -10.35
C ILE A 81 20.42 3.72 -10.07
N ASN A 82 21.21 3.62 -11.15
CA ASN A 82 22.66 3.53 -11.05
C ASN A 82 23.22 4.86 -10.54
N THR A 83 23.85 4.85 -9.36
CA THR A 83 24.41 6.07 -8.76
C THR A 83 25.88 6.22 -9.09
N THR A 84 26.23 7.32 -9.76
CA THR A 84 27.60 7.80 -9.98
C THR A 84 28.07 8.71 -8.83
N GLY A 85 27.13 9.12 -7.96
CA GLY A 85 27.38 9.97 -6.80
C GLY A 85 27.13 11.46 -7.06
N LEU A 86 26.59 11.79 -8.23
CA LEU A 86 26.21 13.14 -8.62
C LEU A 86 24.72 13.36 -8.34
N ILE A 87 24.33 14.59 -8.02
CA ILE A 87 22.91 14.92 -7.79
C ILE A 87 22.09 14.77 -9.08
N SER A 88 22.71 15.01 -10.24
CA SER A 88 22.06 14.87 -11.56
C SER A 88 21.65 13.42 -11.88
N ASP A 89 22.21 12.42 -11.19
CA ASP A 89 21.77 11.02 -11.32
C ASP A 89 20.28 10.84 -10.91
N PHE A 90 19.72 11.81 -10.16
CA PHE A 90 18.36 11.77 -9.63
C PHE A 90 17.38 12.70 -10.35
N ASP A 91 17.77 13.36 -11.45
CA ASP A 91 16.89 14.29 -12.16
C ASP A 91 15.64 13.59 -12.74
N ASP A 92 15.81 12.34 -13.20
CA ASP A 92 14.73 11.48 -13.70
C ASP A 92 14.16 10.53 -12.61
N ALA A 93 14.53 10.74 -11.34
CA ALA A 93 14.13 9.87 -10.25
C ALA A 93 12.75 10.25 -9.68
N ILE A 94 11.93 9.24 -9.39
CA ILE A 94 10.62 9.43 -8.75
C ILE A 94 10.60 8.67 -7.43
N LEU A 95 10.12 9.33 -6.37
CA LEU A 95 9.92 8.68 -5.07
C LEU A 95 8.60 7.93 -5.05
N ILE A 96 8.67 6.61 -4.90
CA ILE A 96 7.50 5.71 -4.87
C ILE A 96 7.29 5.20 -3.43
N THR A 97 6.04 5.09 -3.01
CA THR A 97 5.71 4.55 -1.67
C THR A 97 5.87 3.03 -1.63
N CYS A 98 6.44 2.48 -0.56
CA CYS A 98 6.61 1.02 -0.39
C CYS A 98 5.32 0.22 -0.62
N LYS A 99 4.17 0.75 -0.19
CA LYS A 99 2.85 0.11 -0.36
C LYS A 99 2.51 -0.17 -1.82
N GLN A 100 2.88 0.74 -2.74
CA GLN A 100 2.61 0.56 -4.17
C GLN A 100 3.48 -0.56 -4.73
N ILE A 101 4.76 -0.62 -4.34
CA ILE A 101 5.69 -1.67 -4.73
C ILE A 101 5.22 -3.03 -4.20
N GLU A 102 4.80 -3.10 -2.93
CA GLU A 102 4.27 -4.32 -2.32
C GLU A 102 3.02 -4.82 -3.06
N SER A 103 2.10 -3.92 -3.40
CA SER A 103 0.90 -4.28 -4.17
C SER A 103 1.24 -4.82 -5.56
N VAL A 104 2.18 -4.20 -6.27
CA VAL A 104 2.65 -4.71 -7.57
C VAL A 104 3.31 -6.08 -7.42
N ASN A 105 4.13 -6.27 -6.38
CA ASN A 105 4.76 -7.56 -6.11
C ASN A 105 3.75 -8.66 -5.79
N GLU A 106 2.66 -8.35 -5.08
CA GLU A 106 1.56 -9.29 -4.86
C GLU A 106 0.86 -9.67 -6.17
N MET A 107 0.61 -8.68 -7.04
CA MET A 107 0.05 -8.95 -8.37
C MET A 107 0.96 -9.83 -9.22
N ILE A 108 2.28 -9.57 -9.22
CA ILE A 108 3.28 -10.39 -9.91
C ILE A 108 3.29 -11.81 -9.36
N LYS A 109 3.29 -12.00 -8.03
CA LYS A 109 3.22 -13.33 -7.40
C LYS A 109 1.95 -14.07 -7.78
N LYS A 110 0.80 -13.38 -7.79
CA LYS A 110 -0.48 -13.97 -8.20
C LYS A 110 -0.46 -14.41 -9.66
N ALA A 111 0.05 -13.58 -10.57
CA ALA A 111 0.22 -13.93 -11.98
C ALA A 111 1.20 -15.11 -12.17
N GLY A 112 2.30 -15.13 -11.41
CA GLY A 112 3.25 -16.25 -11.38
C GLY A 112 2.60 -17.56 -10.94
N ASN A 113 1.81 -17.54 -9.87
CA ASN A 113 1.07 -18.72 -9.40
C ASN A 113 0.05 -19.20 -10.43
N GLN A 114 -0.65 -18.29 -11.12
CA GLN A 114 -1.58 -18.66 -12.19
C GLN A 114 -0.85 -19.31 -13.37
N LYS A 115 0.33 -18.79 -13.76
CA LYS A 115 1.19 -19.39 -14.79
C LYS A 115 1.64 -20.79 -14.40
N LEU A 116 2.11 -20.98 -13.17
CA LEU A 116 2.52 -22.30 -12.65
C LEU A 116 1.35 -23.28 -12.64
N ALA A 117 0.17 -22.86 -12.17
CA ALA A 117 -1.02 -23.70 -12.17
C ALA A 117 -1.47 -24.08 -13.60
N ALA A 118 -1.35 -23.18 -14.57
CA ALA A 118 -1.60 -23.50 -15.98
C ALA A 118 -0.57 -24.50 -16.52
N MET A 119 0.71 -24.32 -16.19
CA MET A 119 1.79 -25.23 -16.59
C MET A 119 1.61 -26.64 -16.02
N HIS A 120 1.24 -26.76 -14.74
CA HIS A 120 0.91 -28.05 -14.12
C HIS A 120 -0.29 -28.71 -14.79
N ARG A 121 -1.35 -27.96 -15.09
CA ARG A 121 -2.51 -28.49 -15.83
C ARG A 121 -2.12 -29.01 -17.21
N ALA A 122 -1.30 -28.26 -17.95
CA ALA A 122 -0.81 -28.68 -19.26
C ALA A 122 0.04 -29.96 -19.17
N ASN A 123 0.93 -30.06 -18.17
CA ASN A 123 1.74 -31.26 -17.95
C ASN A 123 0.87 -32.47 -17.59
N ASN A 124 -0.09 -32.32 -16.68
CA ASN A 124 -0.98 -33.41 -16.30
C ASN A 124 -1.86 -33.85 -17.47
N PHE A 125 -2.30 -32.91 -18.29
CA PHE A 125 -3.03 -33.21 -19.52
C PHE A 125 -2.18 -34.02 -20.50
N HIS A 126 -0.91 -33.64 -20.69
CA HIS A 126 0.02 -34.39 -21.54
C HIS A 126 0.27 -35.82 -21.01
N GLN A 127 0.46 -35.98 -19.70
CA GLN A 127 0.56 -37.30 -19.07
C GLN A 127 -0.71 -38.13 -19.28
N GLY A 128 -1.88 -37.50 -19.15
CA GLY A 128 -3.17 -38.13 -19.44
C GLY A 128 -3.28 -38.62 -20.88
N ILE A 129 -2.86 -37.81 -21.86
CA ILE A 129 -2.81 -38.20 -23.27
C ILE A 129 -1.91 -39.42 -23.46
N LEU A 130 -0.69 -39.40 -22.89
CA LEU A 130 0.28 -40.49 -23.06
C LEU A 130 -0.26 -41.82 -22.52
N ILE A 131 -0.92 -41.78 -21.35
CA ILE A 131 -1.56 -42.97 -20.76
C ILE A 131 -2.69 -43.47 -21.68
N LYS A 132 -3.52 -42.56 -22.22
CA LYS A 132 -4.60 -42.94 -23.14
C LYS A 132 -4.10 -43.49 -24.48
N GLU A 133 -3.01 -42.96 -25.02
CA GLU A 133 -2.37 -43.50 -26.21
C GLU A 133 -1.83 -44.91 -25.96
N TRP A 134 -1.22 -45.14 -24.79
CA TRP A 134 -0.76 -46.47 -24.38
C TRP A 134 -1.92 -47.46 -24.24
N GLU A 135 -3.00 -47.08 -23.54
CA GLU A 135 -4.21 -47.90 -23.41
C GLU A 135 -4.80 -48.24 -24.77
N HIS A 136 -4.91 -47.26 -25.67
CA HIS A 136 -5.39 -47.46 -27.03
C HIS A 136 -4.52 -48.48 -27.78
N LYS A 137 -3.20 -48.35 -27.69
CA LYS A 137 -2.26 -49.28 -28.34
C LYS A 137 -2.39 -50.70 -27.79
N MET A 138 -2.53 -50.84 -26.48
CA MET A 138 -2.73 -52.13 -25.83
C MET A 138 -4.02 -52.81 -26.32
N LEU A 139 -5.14 -52.07 -26.32
CA LEU A 139 -6.42 -52.59 -26.79
C LEU A 139 -6.40 -52.94 -28.29
N ARG A 140 -5.70 -52.15 -29.12
CA ARG A 140 -5.50 -52.50 -30.53
C ARG A 140 -4.77 -53.83 -30.71
N MET A 141 -3.68 -54.05 -29.96
CA MET A 141 -2.94 -55.32 -30.01
C MET A 141 -3.79 -56.49 -29.52
N GLU A 142 -4.62 -56.28 -28.51
CA GLU A 142 -5.56 -57.31 -28.04
C GLU A 142 -6.63 -57.65 -29.08
N ILE A 143 -7.16 -56.65 -29.79
CA ILE A 143 -8.07 -56.86 -30.92
C ILE A 143 -7.39 -57.67 -32.04
N GLU A 144 -6.15 -57.32 -32.40
CA GLU A 144 -5.38 -58.06 -33.41
C GLU A 144 -5.15 -59.52 -32.98
N ALA A 145 -4.75 -59.75 -31.73
CA ALA A 145 -4.59 -61.10 -31.18
C ALA A 145 -5.90 -61.90 -31.17
N LEU A 146 -7.03 -61.28 -30.81
CA LEU A 146 -8.34 -61.93 -30.86
C LEU A 146 -8.78 -62.25 -32.29
N GLN A 147 -8.47 -61.38 -33.26
CA GLN A 147 -8.73 -61.64 -34.68
C GLN A 147 -7.89 -62.82 -35.18
N ASP A 148 -6.61 -62.90 -34.81
CA ASP A 148 -5.74 -64.02 -35.14
C ASP A 148 -6.25 -65.32 -34.48
N HIS A 149 -6.66 -65.27 -33.22
CA HIS A 149 -7.28 -66.40 -32.54
C HIS A 149 -8.56 -66.87 -33.23
N LEU A 150 -9.42 -65.94 -33.65
CA LEU A 150 -10.64 -66.26 -34.39
C LEU A 150 -10.33 -66.87 -35.76
N HIS A 151 -9.34 -66.32 -36.48
CA HIS A 151 -8.88 -66.89 -37.75
C HIS A 151 -8.33 -68.31 -37.56
N ASN A 152 -7.52 -68.54 -36.52
CA ASN A 152 -7.00 -69.85 -36.17
C ASN A 152 -8.14 -70.83 -35.88
N LEU A 153 -9.14 -70.45 -35.07
CA LEU A 153 -10.32 -71.26 -34.80
C LEU A 153 -11.12 -71.60 -36.06
N GLN A 154 -11.30 -70.63 -36.96
CA GLN A 154 -11.96 -70.86 -38.25
C GLN A 154 -11.16 -71.79 -39.18
N SER A 155 -9.83 -71.77 -39.09
CA SER A 155 -8.96 -72.63 -39.89
C SER A 155 -8.90 -74.09 -39.40
N ILE A 156 -9.24 -74.33 -38.13
CA ILE A 156 -9.25 -75.67 -37.54
C ILE A 156 -10.43 -76.46 -38.13
N LYS A 157 -10.11 -77.56 -38.81
CA LYS A 157 -11.12 -78.54 -39.24
C LYS A 157 -11.49 -79.41 -38.06
N VAL A 158 -12.77 -79.40 -37.69
CA VAL A 158 -13.31 -80.20 -36.58
C VAL A 158 -13.29 -81.69 -36.96
N THR A 159 -12.37 -82.45 -36.38
CA THR A 159 -12.30 -83.91 -36.48
C THR A 159 -13.27 -84.57 -35.50
N ARG A 160 -13.68 -85.81 -35.79
CA ARG A 160 -14.69 -86.57 -35.02
C ARG A 160 -14.32 -86.75 -33.53
N ASP A 161 -13.03 -86.80 -33.21
CA ASP A 161 -12.53 -86.92 -31.83
C ASP A 161 -12.71 -85.63 -31.02
N ILE A 162 -12.57 -84.46 -31.65
CA ILE A 162 -12.78 -83.14 -31.01
C ILE A 162 -14.26 -82.95 -30.66
N GLN A 163 -15.15 -83.44 -31.52
CA GLN A 163 -16.60 -83.38 -31.30
C GLN A 163 -17.06 -84.25 -30.12
N LEU A 164 -16.45 -85.45 -29.96
CA LEU A 164 -16.69 -86.33 -28.80
C LEU A 164 -16.12 -85.76 -27.50
N PHE A 165 -15.00 -85.05 -27.55
CA PHE A 165 -14.40 -84.41 -26.38
C PHE A 165 -15.22 -83.21 -25.87
N LEU A 166 -15.68 -82.33 -26.78
CA LEU A 166 -16.48 -81.15 -26.41
C LEU A 166 -17.83 -81.52 -25.79
N ASN A 167 -18.51 -82.54 -26.32
CA ASN A 167 -19.76 -83.04 -25.74
C ASN A 167 -19.58 -83.64 -24.33
N ARG A 168 -18.41 -84.21 -24.02
CA ARG A 168 -18.09 -84.71 -22.68
C ARG A 168 -17.79 -83.61 -21.67
N GLN A 169 -17.22 -82.49 -22.12
CA GLN A 169 -16.78 -81.42 -21.23
C GLN A 169 -17.94 -80.47 -20.86
N ALA A 170 -18.89 -80.24 -21.76
CA ALA A 170 -20.06 -79.41 -21.51
C ALA A 170 -20.92 -79.91 -20.32
N GLU A 171 -20.99 -81.22 -20.09
CA GLU A 171 -21.80 -81.80 -19.01
C GLU A 171 -21.16 -81.69 -17.60
N ASP A 172 -19.84 -81.54 -17.49
CA ASP A 172 -19.11 -81.67 -16.20
C ASP A 172 -18.62 -80.35 -15.58
N THR A 173 -18.59 -79.25 -16.34
CA THR A 173 -17.93 -77.99 -15.93
C THR A 173 -18.86 -76.84 -15.52
N GLU A 174 -20.11 -76.81 -15.98
CA GLU A 174 -21.02 -75.68 -15.70
C GLU A 174 -21.36 -75.57 -14.21
N ASP A 175 -21.68 -76.69 -13.54
CA ASP A 175 -22.13 -76.63 -12.14
C ASP A 175 -21.01 -76.30 -11.14
N LYS A 176 -19.79 -76.83 -11.35
CA LYS A 176 -18.66 -76.61 -10.43
C LYS A 176 -18.11 -75.19 -10.50
N THR A 177 -18.07 -74.61 -11.71
CA THR A 177 -17.58 -73.24 -11.91
C THR A 177 -18.57 -72.20 -11.38
N ILE A 178 -19.88 -72.41 -11.57
CA ILE A 178 -20.93 -71.55 -11.02
C ILE A 178 -20.93 -71.56 -9.49
N LEU A 179 -20.71 -72.72 -8.86
CA LEU A 179 -20.62 -72.83 -7.40
C LEU A 179 -19.38 -72.13 -6.82
N SER A 180 -18.21 -72.27 -7.46
CA SER A 180 -16.98 -71.57 -7.04
C SER A 180 -17.12 -70.04 -7.15
N LEU A 181 -17.69 -69.55 -8.26
CA LEU A 181 -17.91 -68.12 -8.48
C LEU A 181 -18.91 -67.52 -7.48
N LYS A 182 -19.97 -68.26 -7.12
CA LYS A 182 -20.91 -67.82 -6.08
C LYS A 182 -20.23 -67.70 -4.71
N GLN A 183 -19.36 -68.65 -4.35
CA GLN A 183 -18.61 -68.59 -3.10
C GLN A 183 -17.64 -67.41 -3.05
N GLU A 184 -16.92 -67.14 -4.15
CA GLU A 184 -16.04 -65.95 -4.24
C GLU A 184 -16.83 -64.64 -4.14
N LEU A 185 -17.99 -64.57 -4.78
CA LEU A 185 -18.85 -63.39 -4.76
C LEU A 185 -19.43 -63.10 -3.36
N ASP A 186 -19.78 -64.15 -2.60
CA ASP A 186 -20.23 -63.99 -1.21
C ASP A 186 -19.10 -63.57 -0.26
N LEU A 187 -17.88 -64.10 -0.45
CA LEU A 187 -16.70 -63.64 0.30
C LEU A 187 -16.39 -62.17 0.01
N LEU A 188 -16.49 -61.76 -1.25
CA LEU A 188 -16.27 -60.36 -1.66
C LEU A 188 -17.32 -59.42 -1.06
N LYS A 189 -18.60 -59.81 -1.05
CA LYS A 189 -19.66 -59.05 -0.39
C LYS A 189 -19.39 -58.85 1.10
N GLN A 190 -19.04 -59.92 1.81
CA GLN A 190 -18.72 -59.85 3.24
C GLN A 190 -17.52 -58.96 3.52
N SER A 191 -16.50 -58.97 2.66
CA SER A 191 -15.35 -58.07 2.77
C SER A 191 -15.76 -56.60 2.61
N HIS A 192 -16.55 -56.28 1.58
CA HIS A 192 -17.00 -54.90 1.35
C HIS A 192 -17.93 -54.40 2.45
N GLU A 193 -18.80 -55.25 2.99
CA GLU A 193 -19.68 -54.87 4.09
C GLU A 193 -18.91 -54.52 5.36
N LYS A 194 -17.84 -55.26 5.67
CA LYS A 194 -16.90 -54.89 6.76
C LYS A 194 -16.22 -53.55 6.50
N THR A 195 -15.74 -53.30 5.28
CA THR A 195 -15.12 -52.02 4.91
C THR A 195 -16.10 -50.86 5.05
N ILE A 196 -17.37 -51.04 4.64
CA ILE A 196 -18.41 -50.02 4.78
C ILE A 196 -18.68 -49.71 6.25
N GLN A 197 -18.80 -50.74 7.11
CA GLN A 197 -19.00 -50.56 8.54
C GLN A 197 -17.82 -49.81 9.20
N GLU A 198 -16.59 -50.10 8.78
CA GLU A 198 -15.41 -49.41 9.30
C GLU A 198 -15.36 -47.94 8.87
N ILE A 199 -15.70 -47.64 7.61
CA ILE A 199 -15.82 -46.25 7.12
C ILE A 199 -16.93 -45.51 7.86
N GLN A 200 -18.09 -46.14 8.08
CA GLN A 200 -19.19 -45.53 8.84
C GLN A 200 -18.75 -45.18 10.27
N LYS A 201 -18.04 -46.09 10.94
CA LYS A 201 -17.50 -45.83 12.28
C LYS A 201 -16.50 -44.67 12.29
N GLN A 202 -15.62 -44.60 11.28
CA GLN A 202 -14.69 -43.48 11.13
C GLN A 202 -15.43 -42.14 10.89
N LEU A 203 -16.52 -42.16 10.13
CA LEU A 203 -17.37 -41.00 9.88
C LEU A 203 -18.01 -40.49 11.18
N ASP A 204 -18.59 -41.39 11.98
CA ASP A 204 -19.19 -41.06 13.27
C ASP A 204 -18.17 -40.46 14.26
N ASP A 205 -16.95 -40.99 14.27
CA ASP A 205 -15.88 -40.47 15.12
C ASP A 205 -15.38 -39.10 14.64
N LEU A 206 -15.37 -38.86 13.32
CA LEU A 206 -15.08 -37.53 12.76
C LEU A 206 -16.19 -36.52 13.09
N ASP A 207 -17.45 -36.90 12.98
CA ASP A 207 -18.58 -36.03 13.32
C ASP A 207 -18.58 -35.63 14.79
N LYS A 208 -18.24 -36.56 15.70
CA LYS A 208 -18.02 -36.25 17.12
C LYS A 208 -16.90 -35.23 17.31
N LYS A 209 -15.76 -35.40 16.62
CA LYS A 209 -14.62 -34.45 16.67
C LYS A 209 -15.01 -33.07 16.13
N ILE A 210 -15.75 -33.01 15.03
CA ILE A 210 -16.25 -31.76 14.46
C ILE A 210 -17.19 -31.07 15.46
N SER A 211 -18.09 -31.81 16.10
CA SER A 211 -19.00 -31.28 17.12
C SER A 211 -18.25 -30.71 18.33
N THR A 212 -17.23 -31.41 18.84
CA THR A 212 -16.39 -30.90 19.94
C THR A 212 -15.62 -29.65 19.53
N GLN A 213 -15.03 -29.63 18.33
CA GLN A 213 -14.27 -28.48 17.84
C GLN A 213 -15.19 -27.27 17.63
N LYS A 214 -16.42 -27.48 17.14
CA LYS A 214 -17.41 -26.42 16.94
C LYS A 214 -17.82 -25.77 18.26
N LYS A 215 -18.00 -26.56 19.33
CA LYS A 215 -18.27 -26.06 20.68
C LYS A 215 -17.10 -25.25 21.24
N GLU A 216 -15.86 -25.72 21.06
CA GLU A 216 -14.68 -24.98 21.48
C GLU A 216 -14.51 -23.66 20.72
N ASN A 217 -14.75 -23.66 19.40
CA ASN A 217 -14.72 -22.44 18.60
C ASN A 217 -15.76 -21.43 19.09
N GLN A 218 -17.01 -21.87 19.34
CA GLN A 218 -18.03 -21.00 19.90
C GLN A 218 -17.64 -20.42 21.28
N ARG A 219 -16.98 -21.23 22.13
CA ARG A 219 -16.47 -20.77 23.43
C ARG A 219 -15.38 -19.70 23.26
N LEU A 220 -14.49 -19.87 22.29
CA LEU A 220 -13.44 -18.90 21.99
C LEU A 220 -14.02 -17.62 21.40
N ASP A 221 -14.99 -17.71 20.49
CA ASP A 221 -15.68 -16.56 19.90
C ASP A 221 -16.35 -15.72 20.99
N ASN A 222 -17.07 -16.36 21.93
CA ASN A 222 -17.66 -15.65 23.07
C ASN A 222 -16.59 -14.97 23.94
N LYS A 223 -15.45 -15.62 24.15
CA LYS A 223 -14.35 -15.01 24.92
C LYS A 223 -13.72 -13.80 24.20
N VAL A 224 -13.65 -13.84 22.87
CA VAL A 224 -13.20 -12.70 22.07
C VAL A 224 -14.21 -11.56 22.16
N THR A 225 -15.51 -11.83 22.12
CA THR A 225 -16.53 -10.79 22.29
C THR A 225 -16.46 -10.15 23.67
N ASP A 226 -16.27 -10.95 24.72
CA ASP A 226 -16.14 -10.44 26.10
C ASP A 226 -14.90 -9.55 26.23
N LEU A 227 -13.74 -10.00 25.75
CA LEU A 227 -12.51 -9.20 25.77
C LEU A 227 -12.61 -7.92 24.95
N ASN A 228 -13.36 -7.92 23.84
CA ASN A 228 -13.59 -6.72 23.07
C ASN A 228 -14.47 -5.71 23.82
N ILE A 229 -15.47 -6.18 24.57
CA ILE A 229 -16.27 -5.33 25.45
C ILE A 229 -15.36 -4.71 26.51
N ASP A 230 -14.53 -5.52 27.18
CA ASP A 230 -13.58 -5.02 28.19
C ASP A 230 -12.63 -3.96 27.60
N ILE A 231 -12.06 -4.20 26.41
CA ILE A 231 -11.17 -3.24 25.74
C ILE A 231 -11.91 -1.96 25.41
N ASN A 232 -13.14 -2.03 24.91
CA ASN A 232 -13.94 -0.86 24.58
C ASN A 232 -14.29 -0.04 25.83
N GLU A 233 -14.62 -0.70 26.95
CA GLU A 233 -14.85 -0.03 28.23
C GLU A 233 -13.58 0.67 28.74
N GLN A 234 -12.43 0.01 28.65
CA GLN A 234 -11.14 0.60 29.00
C GLN A 234 -10.79 1.79 28.09
N GLN A 235 -11.09 1.70 26.79
CA GLN A 235 -10.88 2.80 25.84
C GLN A 235 -11.80 3.99 26.12
N LEU A 236 -13.04 3.74 26.54
CA LEU A 236 -13.97 4.82 26.91
C LEU A 236 -13.53 5.56 28.18
N LEU A 237 -12.96 4.83 29.14
CA LEU A 237 -12.40 5.41 30.38
C LEU A 237 -11.03 6.05 30.18
N ARG A 238 -10.38 5.85 29.03
CA ARG A 238 -9.04 6.35 28.74
C ARG A 238 -9.07 7.84 28.37
N ASP A 239 -8.39 8.66 29.17
CA ASP A 239 -8.18 10.07 28.87
C ASP A 239 -7.00 10.26 27.91
N PHE A 240 -7.31 10.29 26.61
CA PHE A 240 -6.33 10.46 25.54
C PHE A 240 -5.54 11.77 25.65
N GLU A 241 -6.14 12.84 26.16
CA GLU A 241 -5.46 14.13 26.28
C GLU A 241 -4.42 14.09 27.40
N PHE A 242 -4.78 13.50 28.54
CA PHE A 242 -3.85 13.35 29.67
C PHE A 242 -2.64 12.49 29.31
N GLU A 243 -2.85 11.34 28.65
CA GLU A 243 -1.75 10.49 28.22
C GLU A 243 -0.88 11.16 27.16
N SER A 244 -1.47 11.84 26.18
CA SER A 244 -0.72 12.59 25.18
C SER A 244 0.18 13.65 25.83
N ARG A 245 -0.37 14.45 26.76
CA ARG A 245 0.40 15.43 27.54
C ARG A 245 1.50 14.77 28.35
N GLN A 246 1.26 13.61 28.96
CA GLN A 246 2.27 12.89 29.74
C GLN A 246 3.41 12.39 28.85
N THR A 247 3.10 11.83 27.68
CA THR A 247 4.12 11.38 26.72
C THR A 247 4.92 12.54 26.15
N GLU A 248 4.29 13.68 25.88
CA GLU A 248 4.94 14.87 25.38
C GLU A 248 5.84 15.51 26.45
N ALA A 249 5.37 15.57 27.69
CA ALA A 249 6.20 15.98 28.83
C ALA A 249 7.40 15.03 29.04
N ALA A 250 7.21 13.72 28.87
CA ALA A 250 8.31 12.75 28.96
C ALA A 250 9.33 12.94 27.82
N LYS A 251 8.87 13.17 26.59
CA LYS A 251 9.74 13.51 25.44
C LYS A 251 10.51 14.79 25.70
N GLN A 252 9.85 15.84 26.17
CA GLN A 252 10.50 17.11 26.52
C GLN A 252 11.58 16.91 27.60
N ARG A 253 11.27 16.17 28.68
CA ARG A 253 12.27 15.82 29.71
C ARG A 253 13.47 15.07 29.11
N MET A 254 13.22 14.08 28.25
CA MET A 254 14.28 13.33 27.57
C MET A 254 15.15 14.24 26.70
N THR A 255 14.54 15.12 25.89
CA THR A 255 15.30 16.07 25.05
C THR A 255 16.16 17.02 25.88
N SER A 256 15.65 17.50 27.01
CA SER A 256 16.39 18.36 27.94
C SER A 256 17.59 17.63 28.56
N ILE A 257 17.43 16.36 28.95
CA ILE A 257 18.53 15.53 29.46
C ILE A 257 19.61 15.34 28.38
N VAL A 258 19.21 15.01 27.15
CA VAL A 258 20.16 14.83 26.04
C VAL A 258 20.89 16.13 25.72
N ARG A 259 20.19 17.28 25.68
CA ARG A 259 20.81 18.60 25.48
C ARG A 259 21.82 18.92 26.58
N ARG A 260 21.47 18.68 27.85
CA ARG A 260 22.37 18.87 28.99
C ARG A 260 23.60 17.98 28.88
N SER A 261 23.44 16.72 28.51
CA SER A 261 24.57 15.78 28.32
C SER A 261 25.51 16.25 27.20
N LYS A 262 24.97 16.71 26.07
CA LYS A 262 25.78 17.29 24.98
C LYS A 262 26.56 18.53 25.42
N LEU A 263 25.91 19.45 26.13
CA LEU A 263 26.57 20.65 26.65
C LEU A 263 27.69 20.30 27.63
N ALA A 264 27.46 19.33 28.53
CA ALA A 264 28.50 18.86 29.46
C ALA A 264 29.72 18.29 28.70
N ALA A 265 29.49 17.51 27.64
CA ALA A 265 30.58 16.98 26.82
C ALA A 265 31.37 18.09 26.09
N ILE A 266 30.68 19.13 25.59
CA ILE A 266 31.34 20.30 24.97
C ILE A 266 32.17 21.05 26.00
N ILE A 267 31.63 21.30 27.20
CA ILE A 267 32.35 21.98 28.28
C ILE A 267 33.60 21.19 28.67
N GLN A 268 33.50 19.86 28.78
CA GLN A 268 34.67 19.01 29.06
C GLN A 268 35.73 19.10 27.96
N LYS A 269 35.32 19.11 26.68
CA LYS A 269 36.23 19.26 25.54
C LYS A 269 36.93 20.63 25.56
N GLN A 270 36.17 21.71 25.72
CA GLN A 270 36.72 23.06 25.82
C GLN A 270 37.65 23.22 27.02
N HIS A 271 37.33 22.60 28.15
CA HIS A 271 38.20 22.60 29.32
C HIS A 271 39.53 21.90 29.04
N SER A 272 39.50 20.75 28.34
CA SER A 272 40.73 20.07 27.92
C SER A 272 41.57 20.90 26.94
N GLU A 273 40.94 21.60 25.99
CA GLU A 273 41.61 22.51 25.07
C GLU A 273 42.26 23.69 25.79
N ILE A 274 41.54 24.31 26.75
CA ILE A 274 42.09 25.40 27.57
C ILE A 274 43.30 24.92 28.37
N LEU A 275 43.24 23.73 28.97
CA LEU A 275 44.37 23.15 29.71
C LEU A 275 45.59 22.94 28.81
N VAL A 276 45.39 22.45 27.59
CA VAL A 276 46.48 22.29 26.60
C VAL A 276 47.07 23.65 26.24
N LEU A 277 46.24 24.64 25.92
CA LEU A 277 46.69 26.00 25.59
C LEU A 277 47.42 26.68 26.76
N GLN A 278 46.97 26.48 28.00
CA GLN A 278 47.65 26.96 29.20
C GLN A 278 49.03 26.32 29.35
N MET A 279 49.13 25.01 29.13
CA MET A 279 50.41 24.29 29.16
C MET A 279 51.38 24.78 28.08
N GLU A 280 50.89 25.00 26.85
CA GLU A 280 51.69 25.59 25.77
C GLU A 280 52.16 27.01 26.09
N LEU A 281 51.29 27.83 26.68
CA LEU A 281 51.63 29.19 27.11
C LEU A 281 52.70 29.19 28.20
N GLU A 282 52.62 28.31 29.20
CA GLU A 282 53.65 28.15 30.21
C GLU A 282 54.98 27.66 29.59
N LEU A 283 54.94 26.72 28.64
CA LEU A 283 56.12 26.30 27.89
C LEU A 283 56.76 27.45 27.10
N LEU A 284 55.97 28.31 26.45
CA LEU A 284 56.45 29.50 25.75
C LEU A 284 57.01 30.55 26.70
N ARG A 285 56.39 30.74 27.88
CA ARG A 285 56.93 31.60 28.94
C ARG A 285 58.31 31.14 29.40
N LEU A 286 58.48 29.84 29.64
CA LEU A 286 59.76 29.24 30.01
C LEU A 286 60.83 29.41 28.91
N LYS A 287 60.44 29.46 27.62
CA LYS A 287 61.36 29.74 26.50
C LYS A 287 61.77 31.20 26.39
N THR A 288 60.89 32.14 26.76
CA THR A 288 61.08 33.57 26.49
C THR A 288 61.68 34.31 27.68
N TYR A 289 61.45 33.81 28.90
CA TYR A 289 62.03 34.37 30.12
C TYR A 289 62.88 33.28 30.80
N PRO A 290 64.21 33.46 30.93
CA PRO A 290 64.99 32.61 31.81
C PRO A 290 64.42 32.80 33.22
N THR A 291 63.91 31.74 33.82
CA THR A 291 63.51 31.74 35.22
C THR A 291 64.77 31.99 36.06
N LEU A 292 64.90 33.19 36.60
CA LEU A 292 65.82 33.47 37.71
C LEU A 292 65.31 32.66 38.90
N ILE A 293 66.00 31.57 39.21
CA ILE A 293 65.75 30.74 40.38
C ILE A 293 66.25 31.52 41.60
N THR A 294 65.33 31.86 42.49
CA THR A 294 65.57 32.10 43.93
C THR A 294 64.84 31.02 44.70
#